data_AF-A0A1Q7ZYM6-F1
#
_entry.id   AF-A0A1Q7ZYM6-F1
#
_cell.length_a   1.000
_cell.length_b   1.000
_cell.length_c   1.000
_cell.angle_alpha   90.00
_cell.angle_beta   90.00
_cell.angle_gamma   90.00
#
_symmetry.space_group_name_H-M   'P 1'
#
loop_
_entity.id
_entity.type
_entity.pdbx_description
1 polymer ?
#
loop_
_entity_poly.entity_id
_entity_poly.type
_entity_poly.pdbx_seq_one_letter_code
_entity_poly.pdbx_strand_id
1 'polypeptide(L)'
;DAHRNSATAIRSIMMNANRYRLAATIALLVAGAAVCTIATSAASPRFYDDDPIWHDRETQDASGMKMLEVDLIVDLTTNLLSPRAPLAGRALNVNTIDEVPDSSWYTNRAGSQPLTPDDVFRGPDATSGPRPGTWTVTSSKSDGVTPGFTIKDANGQLWFLKFDPPGFRGMATGTEVAVTKLLWALGYHVPENHIAYMHREQLAIGEGARFTPPGGTRRPMRLDDLDRLLERADREPDGAYRIVASKALPGKPIGRIRFVDTRPDDPNDVVAHQDRRELRGYGVFAAWLNHVDAKAINSLDTLVAENGRSIVRHHLLDFGSSLGSGGVGAADYWEGAEYLLEPREIVTQMLSFGFSFPKWHTDKFHEAPAIGRLPEDNSTFDPERWKPRVPNQAFLHARADDKFWAARKLLALTTDHLR
;
A
#
# COMPACT_ATOMS: atom_id res chain seq x y z
N ASP A 1 107.92 -18.00 -16.54
CA ASP A 1 106.98 -18.07 -17.67
C ASP A 1 105.65 -18.75 -17.35
N ALA A 2 104.63 -17.90 -17.19
CA ALA A 2 103.40 -17.88 -17.99
C ALA A 2 102.45 -19.10 -18.12
N HIS A 3 102.50 -20.15 -17.28
CA HIS A 3 101.45 -21.19 -17.33
C HIS A 3 100.65 -21.42 -16.03
N ARG A 4 100.92 -20.69 -14.95
CA ARG A 4 100.20 -20.86 -13.66
C ARG A 4 98.91 -20.05 -13.49
N ASN A 5 98.53 -19.20 -14.46
CA ASN A 5 97.39 -18.27 -14.29
C ASN A 5 96.13 -18.59 -15.13
N SER A 6 96.14 -19.58 -16.02
CA SER A 6 94.96 -19.89 -16.87
C SER A 6 93.98 -20.92 -16.26
N ALA A 7 94.45 -21.83 -15.41
CA ALA A 7 93.58 -22.89 -14.88
C ALA A 7 92.60 -22.39 -13.79
N THR A 8 92.97 -21.34 -13.05
CA THR A 8 92.15 -20.79 -11.96
C THR A 8 91.03 -19.89 -12.50
N ALA A 9 91.25 -19.21 -13.63
CA ALA A 9 90.25 -18.34 -14.25
C ALA A 9 89.10 -19.15 -14.90
N ILE A 10 89.42 -20.26 -15.59
CA ILE A 10 88.41 -21.06 -16.31
C ILE A 10 87.47 -21.80 -15.34
N ARG A 11 87.98 -22.30 -14.20
CA ARG A 11 87.12 -22.93 -13.17
C ARG A 11 86.17 -21.92 -12.48
N SER A 12 86.62 -20.67 -12.28
CA SER A 12 85.78 -19.61 -11.71
C SER A 12 84.62 -19.22 -12.64
N ILE A 13 84.88 -19.14 -13.95
CA ILE A 13 83.87 -18.77 -14.95
C ILE A 13 82.80 -19.87 -15.10
N MET A 14 83.17 -21.16 -15.10
CA MET A 14 82.20 -22.27 -15.19
C MET A 14 81.34 -22.43 -13.93
N MET A 15 81.90 -22.21 -12.72
CA MET A 15 81.11 -22.22 -11.48
C MET A 15 80.08 -21.08 -11.44
N ASN A 16 80.44 -19.90 -11.93
CA ASN A 16 79.52 -18.77 -12.00
C ASN A 16 78.38 -19.01 -12.99
N ALA A 17 78.66 -19.58 -14.18
CA ALA A 17 77.62 -19.88 -15.17
C ALA A 17 76.55 -20.86 -14.65
N ASN A 18 76.95 -21.89 -13.89
CA ASN A 18 75.99 -22.82 -13.26
C ASN A 18 75.19 -22.20 -12.12
N ARG A 19 75.79 -21.27 -11.35
CA ARG A 19 75.08 -20.51 -10.31
C ARG A 19 74.04 -19.58 -10.92
N TYR A 20 74.34 -18.90 -12.02
CA TYR A 20 73.38 -18.05 -12.73
C TYR A 20 72.23 -18.85 -13.36
N ARG A 21 72.51 -20.03 -13.91
CA ARG A 21 71.45 -20.93 -14.43
C ARG A 21 70.55 -21.44 -13.31
N LEU A 22 71.12 -21.88 -12.19
CA LEU A 22 70.33 -22.34 -11.05
C LEU A 22 69.47 -21.20 -10.46
N ALA A 23 70.03 -19.99 -10.32
CA ALA A 23 69.31 -18.81 -9.86
C ALA A 23 68.18 -18.41 -10.82
N ALA A 24 68.42 -18.47 -12.14
CA ALA A 24 67.40 -18.19 -13.15
C ALA A 24 66.26 -19.21 -13.12
N THR A 25 66.56 -20.51 -12.97
CA THR A 25 65.53 -21.56 -12.85
C THR A 25 64.72 -21.43 -11.56
N ILE A 26 65.36 -21.08 -10.44
CA ILE A 26 64.66 -20.82 -9.18
C ILE A 26 63.78 -19.56 -9.31
N ALA A 27 64.28 -18.49 -9.93
CA ALA A 27 63.50 -17.28 -10.17
C ALA A 27 62.29 -17.54 -11.08
N LEU A 28 62.44 -18.37 -12.12
CA LEU A 28 61.34 -18.80 -12.99
C LEU A 28 60.33 -19.69 -12.28
N LEU A 29 60.78 -20.58 -11.39
CA LEU A 29 59.89 -21.42 -10.57
C LEU A 29 59.14 -20.60 -9.51
N VAL A 30 59.80 -19.62 -8.88
CA VAL A 30 59.17 -18.71 -7.93
C VAL A 30 58.19 -17.76 -8.64
N ALA A 31 58.54 -17.24 -9.82
CA ALA A 31 57.64 -16.43 -10.64
C ALA A 31 56.44 -17.24 -11.15
N GLY A 32 56.65 -18.49 -11.59
CA GLY A 32 55.58 -19.39 -12.00
C GLY A 32 54.66 -19.78 -10.84
N ALA A 33 55.21 -20.05 -9.65
CA ALA A 33 54.42 -20.32 -8.46
C ALA A 33 53.61 -19.09 -8.00
N ALA A 34 54.18 -17.87 -8.11
CA ALA A 34 53.48 -16.62 -7.82
C ALA A 34 52.33 -16.36 -8.80
N VAL A 35 52.52 -16.63 -10.11
CA VAL A 35 51.46 -16.49 -11.12
C VAL A 35 50.35 -17.52 -10.91
N CYS A 36 50.69 -18.76 -10.53
CA CYS A 36 49.70 -19.80 -10.24
C CYS A 36 48.93 -19.57 -8.93
N THR A 37 49.49 -18.88 -7.92
CA THR A 37 48.77 -18.51 -6.69
C THR A 37 47.84 -17.31 -6.89
N ILE A 38 48.21 -16.37 -7.76
CA ILE A 38 47.34 -15.24 -8.14
C ILE A 38 46.16 -15.71 -9.01
N ALA A 39 46.34 -16.70 -9.87
CA ALA A 39 45.29 -17.21 -10.75
C ALA A 39 44.29 -18.18 -10.08
N THR A 40 44.64 -18.79 -8.94
CA THR A 40 43.77 -19.72 -8.21
C THR A 40 43.01 -19.08 -7.05
N SER A 41 43.24 -17.79 -6.77
CA SER A 41 42.54 -17.05 -5.70
C SER A 41 41.56 -16.00 -6.21
N ALA A 42 41.30 -15.93 -7.53
CA ALA A 42 40.46 -14.90 -8.17
C ALA A 42 39.16 -15.44 -8.79
N ALA A 43 38.47 -16.36 -8.10
CA ALA A 43 37.06 -16.64 -8.36
C ALA A 43 36.29 -16.94 -7.06
N SER A 44 36.39 -15.98 -6.13
CA SER A 44 35.43 -15.77 -5.05
C SER A 44 34.70 -14.46 -5.35
N PRO A 45 33.44 -14.26 -4.93
CA PRO A 45 32.30 -15.09 -5.27
C PRO A 45 31.18 -14.20 -5.91
N ARG A 46 30.29 -14.74 -6.77
CA ARG A 46 29.53 -13.94 -7.77
C ARG A 46 28.38 -13.06 -7.20
N PHE A 47 27.88 -13.29 -5.99
CA PHE A 47 26.78 -12.56 -5.31
C PHE A 47 26.74 -12.85 -3.79
N TYR A 48 26.92 -11.82 -2.92
CA TYR A 48 26.98 -11.79 -1.42
C TYR A 48 26.91 -10.31 -0.95
N ASP A 49 26.73 -9.86 0.31
CA ASP A 49 26.25 -10.41 1.59
C ASP A 49 24.93 -9.65 1.89
N ASP A 50 23.80 -9.88 1.26
CA ASP A 50 22.85 -10.97 1.50
C ASP A 50 21.77 -10.87 0.41
N ASP A 51 22.17 -11.09 -0.85
CA ASP A 51 21.36 -11.30 -2.06
C ASP A 51 19.85 -11.09 -1.91
N PRO A 52 19.26 -10.19 -2.71
CA PRO A 52 18.07 -9.45 -2.34
C PRO A 52 17.06 -10.31 -1.60
N ILE A 53 16.93 -10.07 -0.30
CA ILE A 53 15.90 -10.71 0.49
C ILE A 53 14.55 -10.36 -0.16
N TRP A 54 13.80 -11.39 -0.50
CA TRP A 54 12.47 -11.26 -1.10
C TRP A 54 11.36 -11.44 -0.07
N HIS A 55 11.71 -11.83 1.16
CA HIS A 55 10.80 -11.97 2.27
C HIS A 55 11.43 -11.37 3.54
N ASP A 56 10.80 -10.34 4.08
CA ASP A 56 11.08 -9.82 5.42
C ASP A 56 10.28 -10.66 6.43
N ARG A 57 10.99 -11.54 7.15
CA ARG A 57 10.37 -12.57 7.99
C ARG A 57 10.14 -12.05 9.40
N GLU A 58 8.86 -12.01 9.78
CA GLU A 58 8.47 -11.76 11.16
C GLU A 58 8.73 -13.00 12.03
N THR A 59 9.64 -12.84 12.99
CA THR A 59 10.14 -13.95 13.81
C THR A 59 9.56 -13.98 15.22
N GLN A 60 9.00 -12.86 15.68
CA GLN A 60 8.46 -12.70 17.02
C GLN A 60 6.96 -12.98 17.05
N ASP A 61 6.46 -13.48 18.17
CA ASP A 61 5.03 -13.73 18.38
C ASP A 61 4.33 -12.47 18.89
N ALA A 62 3.34 -12.00 18.12
CA ALA A 62 2.52 -10.84 18.43
C ALA A 62 1.21 -11.22 19.16
N SER A 63 1.10 -12.42 19.73
CA SER A 63 -0.15 -12.86 20.38
C SER A 63 -0.59 -11.97 21.56
N GLY A 64 0.35 -11.27 22.19
CA GLY A 64 0.12 -10.32 23.29
C GLY A 64 -0.45 -8.96 22.88
N MET A 65 -0.66 -8.71 21.59
CA MET A 65 -1.08 -7.42 21.06
C MET A 65 -2.45 -6.97 21.60
N LYS A 66 -2.53 -5.69 21.97
CA LYS A 66 -3.76 -5.08 22.47
C LYS A 66 -4.47 -4.33 21.35
N MET A 67 -5.77 -4.13 21.52
CA MET A 67 -6.52 -3.23 20.64
C MET A 67 -6.04 -1.80 20.87
N LEU A 68 -5.55 -1.15 19.80
CA LEU A 68 -5.13 0.23 19.81
C LEU A 68 -5.92 0.97 18.73
N GLU A 69 -7.02 1.61 19.12
CA GLU A 69 -7.74 2.49 18.20
C GLU A 69 -6.97 3.80 18.03
N VAL A 70 -6.83 4.22 16.79
CA VAL A 70 -6.26 5.52 16.45
C VAL A 70 -7.41 6.52 16.44
N ASP A 71 -7.41 7.42 17.43
CA ASP A 71 -8.41 8.49 17.50
C ASP A 71 -8.24 9.45 16.31
N LEU A 72 -9.33 9.80 15.62
CA LEU A 72 -9.30 10.61 14.41
C LEU A 72 -8.76 12.02 14.66
N ILE A 73 -9.08 12.63 15.80
CA ILE A 73 -8.62 13.98 16.13
C ILE A 73 -7.13 13.94 16.43
N VAL A 74 -6.68 12.93 17.17
CA VAL A 74 -5.26 12.70 17.45
C VAL A 74 -4.49 12.46 16.15
N ASP A 75 -4.96 11.57 15.27
CA ASP A 75 -4.35 11.28 13.98
C ASP A 75 -4.24 12.53 13.10
N LEU A 76 -5.34 13.28 12.98
CA LEU A 76 -5.37 14.52 12.20
C LEU A 76 -4.37 15.54 12.78
N THR A 77 -4.36 15.72 14.10
CA THR A 77 -3.48 16.68 14.77
C THR A 77 -2.02 16.28 14.61
N THR A 78 -1.68 15.00 14.80
CA THR A 78 -0.33 14.47 14.57
C THR A 78 0.09 14.69 13.12
N ASN A 79 -0.75 14.36 12.15
CA ASN A 79 -0.39 14.53 10.75
C ASN A 79 -0.24 16.01 10.32
N LEU A 80 -0.96 16.95 10.96
CA LEU A 80 -0.84 18.38 10.71
C LEU A 80 0.38 19.02 11.39
N LEU A 81 0.72 18.57 12.61
CA LEU A 81 1.76 19.20 13.44
C LEU A 81 3.12 18.48 13.38
N SER A 82 3.14 17.19 13.01
CA SER A 82 4.39 16.44 12.91
C SER A 82 5.34 17.15 11.95
N PRO A 83 6.61 17.33 12.33
CA PRO A 83 7.57 17.99 11.48
C PRO A 83 7.65 17.27 10.14
N ARG A 84 7.57 18.02 9.04
CA ARG A 84 8.11 17.54 7.76
C ARG A 84 9.62 17.38 8.01
N ALA A 85 10.11 16.15 8.19
CA ALA A 85 11.51 15.98 8.56
C ALA A 85 12.42 16.67 7.54
N PRO A 86 13.48 17.37 8.00
CA PRO A 86 14.51 17.85 7.08
C PRO A 86 15.15 16.63 6.39
N LEU A 87 14.91 16.52 5.08
CA LEU A 87 15.39 15.46 4.17
C LEU A 87 15.29 14.05 4.77
N ALA A 88 14.14 13.41 4.60
CA ALA A 88 13.97 11.99 4.91
C ALA A 88 15.14 11.14 4.38
N GLY A 89 15.61 10.20 5.21
CA GLY A 89 16.63 9.22 4.82
C GLY A 89 16.10 8.26 3.76
N ARG A 90 16.99 7.45 3.17
CA ARG A 90 16.57 6.33 2.28
C ARG A 90 15.64 5.41 3.09
N ALA A 91 14.60 4.87 2.43
CA ALA A 91 13.71 3.92 3.06
C ALA A 91 14.49 2.74 3.66
N LEU A 92 14.07 2.27 4.84
CA LEU A 92 14.85 1.33 5.65
C LEU A 92 14.48 -0.14 5.41
N ASN A 93 13.42 -0.40 4.64
CA ASN A 93 12.89 -1.74 4.38
C ASN A 93 12.99 -2.16 2.90
N VAL A 94 14.05 -1.73 2.23
CA VAL A 94 14.37 -2.14 0.85
C VAL A 94 15.55 -3.11 0.84
N ASN A 95 15.52 -4.06 -0.08
CA ASN A 95 16.62 -5.01 -0.25
C ASN A 95 17.79 -4.41 -1.04
N THR A 96 18.82 -5.23 -1.28
CA THR A 96 20.07 -4.85 -1.96
C THR A 96 19.90 -4.40 -3.41
N ILE A 97 18.73 -4.61 -4.03
CA ILE A 97 18.40 -4.13 -5.39
C ILE A 97 17.34 -3.02 -5.41
N ASP A 98 17.08 -2.39 -4.26
CA ASP A 98 16.10 -1.30 -4.09
C ASP A 98 14.63 -1.73 -4.33
N GLU A 99 14.31 -2.99 -4.04
CA GLU A 99 12.93 -3.51 -4.05
C GLU A 99 12.40 -3.73 -2.63
N VAL A 100 11.07 -3.71 -2.49
CA VAL A 100 10.39 -4.03 -1.22
C VAL A 100 10.18 -5.54 -1.13
N PRO A 101 10.69 -6.22 -0.10
CA PRO A 101 10.42 -7.64 0.15
C PRO A 101 8.97 -7.88 0.57
N ASP A 102 8.47 -9.10 0.37
CA ASP A 102 7.18 -9.55 0.91
C ASP A 102 7.22 -9.55 2.44
N SER A 103 6.14 -9.08 3.08
CA SER A 103 6.00 -8.97 4.53
C SER A 103 4.51 -8.90 4.95
N SER A 104 4.27 -8.73 6.25
CA SER A 104 2.97 -8.35 6.82
C SER A 104 2.37 -7.07 6.24
N TRP A 105 3.19 -6.19 5.66
CA TRP A 105 2.77 -4.91 5.09
C TRP A 105 2.42 -5.00 3.60
N TYR A 106 3.12 -5.87 2.88
CA TYR A 106 3.18 -5.80 1.42
C TYR A 106 3.51 -7.15 0.78
N THR A 107 3.04 -7.38 -0.43
CA THR A 107 3.49 -8.46 -1.30
C THR A 107 3.89 -7.87 -2.64
N ASN A 108 5.14 -8.08 -3.04
CA ASN A 108 5.68 -7.58 -4.28
C ASN A 108 5.08 -8.36 -5.45
N ARG A 109 4.06 -7.80 -6.11
CA ARG A 109 3.30 -8.40 -7.22
C ARG A 109 3.64 -7.74 -8.57
N ALA A 110 3.19 -6.50 -8.78
CA ALA A 110 3.42 -5.79 -10.04
C ALA A 110 4.92 -5.61 -10.33
N GLY A 111 5.38 -6.09 -11.48
CA GLY A 111 6.76 -5.94 -11.95
C GLY A 111 7.78 -6.92 -11.34
N SER A 112 7.44 -7.68 -10.29
CA SER A 112 8.25 -8.78 -9.77
C SER A 112 7.87 -10.13 -10.38
N GLN A 113 6.58 -10.31 -10.69
CA GLN A 113 6.05 -11.50 -11.37
C GLN A 113 5.10 -11.08 -12.49
N PRO A 114 4.91 -11.92 -13.54
CA PRO A 114 3.88 -11.67 -14.53
C PRO A 114 2.51 -11.65 -13.87
N LEU A 115 1.79 -10.54 -14.00
CA LEU A 115 0.37 -10.45 -13.69
C LEU A 115 -0.40 -10.49 -15.01
N THR A 116 -1.49 -11.25 -15.05
CA THR A 116 -2.43 -11.21 -16.17
C THR A 116 -3.61 -10.28 -15.86
N PRO A 117 -4.36 -9.81 -16.88
CA PRO A 117 -5.62 -9.10 -16.65
C PRO A 117 -6.59 -9.89 -15.76
N ASP A 118 -6.68 -11.21 -15.91
CA ASP A 118 -7.52 -12.06 -15.07
C ASP A 118 -7.06 -12.10 -13.61
N ASP A 119 -5.75 -11.99 -13.35
CA ASP A 119 -5.22 -11.90 -11.99
C ASP A 119 -5.60 -10.59 -11.32
N VAL A 120 -5.49 -9.47 -12.05
CA VAL A 120 -5.91 -8.16 -11.55
C VAL A 120 -7.43 -8.10 -11.39
N PHE A 121 -8.19 -8.65 -12.34
CA PHE A 121 -9.65 -8.73 -12.26
C PHE A 121 -10.11 -9.57 -11.07
N ARG A 122 -9.41 -10.65 -10.73
CA ARG A 122 -9.70 -11.45 -9.53
C ARG A 122 -9.27 -10.72 -8.25
N GLY A 123 -8.07 -10.12 -8.27
CA GLY A 123 -7.54 -9.40 -7.13
C GLY A 123 -7.42 -10.29 -5.87
N PRO A 124 -7.87 -9.82 -4.69
CA PRO A 124 -7.85 -10.60 -3.46
C PRO A 124 -8.95 -11.68 -3.40
N ASP A 125 -9.91 -11.68 -4.34
CA ASP A 125 -11.14 -12.47 -4.24
C ASP A 125 -10.85 -13.98 -4.30
N ALA A 126 -11.22 -14.69 -3.24
CA ALA A 126 -11.13 -16.14 -3.13
C ALA A 126 -12.52 -16.80 -3.17
N THR A 127 -13.58 -16.00 -3.16
CA THR A 127 -14.97 -16.44 -3.19
C THR A 127 -15.74 -15.72 -4.29
N SER A 128 -17.01 -16.07 -4.49
CA SER A 128 -17.90 -15.42 -5.46
C SER A 128 -18.80 -14.34 -4.82
N GLY A 129 -18.45 -13.86 -3.62
CA GLY A 129 -19.30 -12.98 -2.80
C GLY A 129 -20.18 -13.72 -1.78
N PRO A 130 -21.11 -12.98 -1.14
CA PRO A 130 -21.98 -13.53 -0.09
C PRO A 130 -22.81 -14.72 -0.56
N ARG A 131 -22.92 -15.76 0.29
CA ARG A 131 -23.76 -16.94 0.01
C ARG A 131 -25.22 -16.49 -0.20
N PRO A 132 -25.91 -16.88 -1.30
CA PRO A 132 -27.32 -16.58 -1.50
C PRO A 132 -28.21 -17.13 -0.38
N GLY A 133 -29.31 -16.44 -0.08
CA GLY A 133 -30.27 -16.81 0.96
C GLY A 133 -30.61 -15.63 1.87
N THR A 134 -31.11 -15.93 3.07
CA THR A 134 -31.36 -14.92 4.10
C THR A 134 -30.05 -14.48 4.73
N TRP A 135 -29.84 -13.17 4.82
CA TRP A 135 -28.70 -12.52 5.45
C TRP A 135 -29.12 -11.89 6.77
N THR A 136 -28.38 -12.18 7.83
CA THR A 136 -28.67 -11.72 9.19
C THR A 136 -27.92 -10.42 9.49
N VAL A 137 -28.63 -9.32 9.67
CA VAL A 137 -28.06 -8.01 10.04
C VAL A 137 -27.63 -8.03 11.50
N THR A 138 -26.33 -7.87 11.76
CA THR A 138 -25.76 -7.83 13.12
C THR A 138 -25.56 -6.41 13.63
N SER A 139 -25.33 -5.46 12.74
CA SER A 139 -25.22 -4.03 13.07
C SER A 139 -25.47 -3.16 11.83
N SER A 140 -25.81 -1.90 12.06
CA SER A 140 -25.87 -0.85 11.02
C SER A 140 -25.03 0.35 11.42
N LYS A 141 -24.42 1.01 10.45
CA LYS A 141 -23.85 2.35 10.64
C LYS A 141 -24.97 3.38 10.48
N SER A 142 -25.35 4.04 11.57
CA SER A 142 -26.39 5.08 11.59
C SER A 142 -25.88 6.48 11.26
N ASP A 143 -24.61 6.73 11.54
CA ASP A 143 -24.04 8.08 11.64
C ASP A 143 -23.48 8.60 10.30
N GLY A 144 -23.52 7.78 9.25
CA GLY A 144 -23.11 8.14 7.89
C GLY A 144 -24.29 8.55 6.99
N VAL A 145 -24.00 9.30 5.92
CA VAL A 145 -24.99 9.74 4.90
C VAL A 145 -25.56 8.54 4.14
N THR A 146 -24.70 7.63 3.70
CA THR A 146 -25.06 6.39 3.00
C THR A 146 -25.23 5.24 4.01
N PRO A 147 -26.24 4.37 3.84
CA PRO A 147 -26.44 3.23 4.73
C PRO A 147 -25.26 2.26 4.66
N GLY A 148 -24.98 1.62 5.78
CA GLY A 148 -24.03 0.50 5.83
C GLY A 148 -24.52 -0.56 6.78
N PHE A 149 -24.45 -1.83 6.36
CA PHE A 149 -24.84 -2.97 7.18
C PHE A 149 -23.64 -3.87 7.44
N THR A 150 -23.58 -4.46 8.62
CA THR A 150 -22.80 -5.66 8.83
C THR A 150 -23.77 -6.82 8.86
N ILE A 151 -23.56 -7.81 7.99
CA ILE A 151 -24.41 -8.98 7.86
C ILE A 151 -23.62 -10.26 8.04
N LYS A 152 -24.29 -11.32 8.46
CA LYS A 152 -23.85 -12.70 8.27
C LYS A 152 -24.64 -13.31 7.12
N ASP A 153 -23.97 -13.89 6.14
CA ASP A 153 -24.65 -14.61 5.05
C ASP A 153 -25.18 -15.98 5.52
N ALA A 154 -25.74 -16.76 4.59
CA ALA A 154 -26.30 -18.07 4.90
C ALA A 154 -25.27 -19.12 5.39
N ASN A 155 -23.97 -18.89 5.22
CA ASN A 155 -22.89 -19.70 5.78
C ASN A 155 -22.36 -19.14 7.12
N GLY A 156 -22.90 -18.01 7.60
CA GLY A 156 -22.40 -17.32 8.77
C GLY A 156 -21.16 -16.45 8.50
N GLN A 157 -20.74 -16.28 7.26
CA GLN A 157 -19.62 -15.40 6.90
C GLN A 157 -20.03 -13.95 7.11
N LEU A 158 -19.16 -13.17 7.77
CA LEU A 158 -19.39 -11.76 8.06
C LEU A 158 -19.01 -10.91 6.84
N TRP A 159 -19.90 -9.99 6.47
CA TRP A 159 -19.76 -9.05 5.36
C TRP A 159 -20.16 -7.63 5.79
N PHE A 160 -19.50 -6.63 5.22
CA PHE A 160 -19.82 -5.21 5.36
C PHE A 160 -20.40 -4.72 4.04
N LEU A 161 -21.67 -4.33 4.06
CA LEU A 161 -22.40 -3.85 2.89
C LEU A 161 -22.31 -2.33 2.80
N LYS A 162 -21.92 -1.81 1.64
CA LYS A 162 -21.98 -0.39 1.28
C LYS A 162 -22.83 -0.22 0.02
N PHE A 163 -23.49 0.94 -0.09
CA PHE A 163 -24.44 1.26 -1.15
C PHE A 163 -23.97 2.50 -1.90
N ASP A 164 -24.52 2.74 -3.08
CA ASP A 164 -24.47 4.07 -3.67
C ASP A 164 -25.66 4.91 -3.19
N PRO A 165 -25.53 6.24 -3.08
CA PRO A 165 -26.67 7.12 -2.82
C PRO A 165 -27.56 7.26 -4.06
N PRO A 166 -28.85 7.63 -3.89
CA PRO A 166 -29.79 7.79 -5.00
C PRO A 166 -29.24 8.68 -6.12
N GLY A 167 -29.31 8.19 -7.36
CA GLY A 167 -28.85 8.91 -8.54
C GLY A 167 -27.36 8.77 -8.85
N PHE A 168 -26.60 8.03 -8.05
CA PHE A 168 -25.15 7.79 -8.24
C PHE A 168 -24.80 6.32 -8.41
N ARG A 169 -25.70 5.55 -9.04
CA ARG A 169 -25.55 4.12 -9.30
C ARG A 169 -24.16 3.76 -9.84
N GLY A 170 -23.42 2.94 -9.11
CA GLY A 170 -22.11 2.40 -9.49
C GLY A 170 -20.91 3.27 -9.13
N MET A 171 -21.10 4.48 -8.59
CA MET A 171 -20.01 5.42 -8.33
C MET A 171 -19.08 4.99 -7.21
N ALA A 172 -19.55 4.95 -5.96
CA ALA A 172 -18.72 4.59 -4.82
C ALA A 172 -18.46 3.10 -4.82
N THR A 173 -19.47 2.31 -5.14
CA THR A 173 -19.38 0.85 -5.15
C THR A 173 -18.50 0.30 -6.29
N GLY A 174 -18.56 0.88 -7.50
CA GLY A 174 -17.70 0.50 -8.62
C GLY A 174 -16.26 0.92 -8.37
N THR A 175 -16.06 2.16 -7.91
CA THR A 175 -14.74 2.68 -7.52
C THR A 175 -14.10 1.81 -6.44
N GLU A 176 -14.84 1.45 -5.38
CA GLU A 176 -14.30 0.61 -4.29
C GLU A 176 -13.73 -0.71 -4.83
N VAL A 177 -14.49 -1.46 -5.65
CA VAL A 177 -14.01 -2.74 -6.19
C VAL A 177 -12.83 -2.56 -7.14
N ALA A 178 -12.89 -1.59 -8.05
CA ALA A 178 -11.82 -1.35 -9.01
C ALA A 178 -10.51 -0.98 -8.28
N VAL A 179 -10.58 -0.03 -7.34
CA VAL A 179 -9.40 0.43 -6.59
C VAL A 179 -8.86 -0.64 -5.64
N THR A 180 -9.73 -1.46 -5.02
CA THR A 180 -9.28 -2.64 -4.26
C THR A 180 -8.41 -3.55 -5.11
N LYS A 181 -8.86 -3.88 -6.34
CA LYS A 181 -8.12 -4.77 -7.25
C LYS A 181 -6.80 -4.16 -7.70
N LEU A 182 -6.78 -2.86 -7.99
CA LEU A 182 -5.56 -2.15 -8.37
C LEU A 182 -4.56 -2.06 -7.22
N LEU A 183 -5.01 -1.76 -5.99
CA LEU A 183 -4.11 -1.76 -4.83
C LEU A 183 -3.62 -3.15 -4.47
N TRP A 184 -4.45 -4.18 -4.65
CA TRP A 184 -3.99 -5.57 -4.55
C TRP A 184 -2.87 -5.84 -5.57
N ALA A 185 -3.06 -5.48 -6.84
CA ALA A 185 -2.06 -5.69 -7.89
C ALA A 185 -0.76 -4.92 -7.59
N LEU A 186 -0.86 -3.72 -7.03
CA LEU A 186 0.27 -2.91 -6.59
C LEU A 186 0.94 -3.41 -5.31
N GLY A 187 0.36 -4.39 -4.63
CA GLY A 187 1.00 -5.20 -3.60
C GLY A 187 0.43 -5.07 -2.19
N TYR A 188 -0.57 -4.22 -1.97
CA TYR A 188 -1.18 -4.04 -0.64
C TYR A 188 -2.08 -5.21 -0.27
N HIS A 189 -2.25 -5.44 1.04
CA HIS A 189 -3.28 -6.32 1.56
C HIS A 189 -4.60 -5.55 1.65
N VAL A 190 -5.64 -6.10 1.05
CA VAL A 190 -6.96 -5.48 0.91
C VAL A 190 -8.03 -6.58 1.04
N PRO A 191 -9.28 -6.25 1.40
CA PRO A 191 -10.35 -7.24 1.59
C PRO A 191 -10.88 -7.75 0.25
N GLU A 192 -11.52 -8.92 0.26
CA GLU A 192 -12.38 -9.36 -0.85
C GLU A 192 -13.57 -8.41 -0.94
N ASN A 193 -13.76 -7.79 -2.10
CA ASN A 193 -14.81 -6.80 -2.35
C ASN A 193 -15.60 -7.18 -3.60
N HIS A 194 -16.85 -7.58 -3.40
CA HIS A 194 -17.72 -8.03 -4.49
C HIS A 194 -18.82 -7.03 -4.78
N ILE A 195 -19.10 -6.84 -6.07
CA ILE A 195 -20.39 -6.29 -6.49
C ILE A 195 -21.45 -7.38 -6.32
N ALA A 196 -22.48 -7.07 -5.56
CA ALA A 196 -23.63 -7.95 -5.36
C ALA A 196 -24.93 -7.16 -5.49
N TYR A 197 -26.03 -7.89 -5.66
CA TYR A 197 -27.39 -7.35 -5.68
C TYR A 197 -28.15 -7.97 -4.53
N MET A 198 -28.78 -7.11 -3.73
CA MET A 198 -29.48 -7.51 -2.53
C MET A 198 -30.91 -7.00 -2.55
N HIS A 199 -31.85 -7.88 -2.24
CA HIS A 199 -33.25 -7.52 -2.05
C HIS A 199 -33.56 -7.35 -0.56
N ARG A 200 -34.43 -6.41 -0.22
CA ARG A 200 -34.81 -6.12 1.17
C ARG A 200 -35.35 -7.34 1.92
N GLU A 201 -36.08 -8.22 1.25
CA GLU A 201 -36.62 -9.48 1.80
C GLU A 201 -35.54 -10.51 2.15
N GLN A 202 -34.31 -10.35 1.64
CA GLN A 202 -33.19 -11.19 2.05
C GLN A 202 -32.68 -10.83 3.45
N LEU A 203 -32.95 -9.61 3.95
CA LEU A 203 -32.44 -9.16 5.24
C LEU A 203 -33.36 -9.59 6.40
N ALA A 204 -32.78 -10.25 7.40
CA ALA A 204 -33.38 -10.51 8.70
C ALA A 204 -32.59 -9.82 9.80
N ILE A 205 -33.26 -9.25 10.81
CA ILE A 205 -32.58 -8.62 11.94
C ILE A 205 -32.07 -9.70 12.88
N GLY A 206 -30.76 -9.72 13.12
CA GLY A 206 -30.14 -10.65 14.05
C GLY A 206 -30.46 -10.34 15.51
N GLU A 207 -30.42 -11.38 16.33
CA GLU A 207 -30.56 -11.22 17.78
C GLU A 207 -29.46 -10.28 18.32
N GLY A 208 -29.88 -9.29 19.12
CA GLY A 208 -28.95 -8.31 19.71
C GLY A 208 -28.55 -7.17 18.78
N ALA A 209 -28.97 -7.15 17.50
CA ALA A 209 -28.72 -6.02 16.61
C ALA A 209 -29.23 -4.71 17.22
N ARG A 210 -28.37 -3.69 17.23
CA ARG A 210 -28.66 -2.36 17.79
C ARG A 210 -28.67 -1.31 16.68
N PHE A 211 -29.51 -0.31 16.87
CA PHE A 211 -29.64 0.86 16.01
C PHE A 211 -29.63 2.13 16.88
N THR A 212 -28.93 3.15 16.43
CA THR A 212 -28.96 4.49 17.03
C THR A 212 -29.62 5.42 16.02
N PRO A 213 -30.86 5.87 16.24
CA PRO A 213 -31.47 6.85 15.34
C PRO A 213 -30.66 8.15 15.32
N PRO A 214 -30.68 8.94 14.23
CA PRO A 214 -30.08 10.28 14.22
C PRO A 214 -30.61 11.13 15.38
N GLY A 215 -29.71 11.63 16.24
CA GLY A 215 -30.06 12.40 17.45
C GLY A 215 -30.77 11.60 18.55
N GLY A 216 -30.86 10.28 18.42
CA GLY A 216 -31.58 9.39 19.34
C GLY A 216 -30.65 8.51 20.18
N THR A 217 -31.24 7.76 21.09
CA THR A 217 -30.53 6.79 21.93
C THR A 217 -30.44 5.42 21.27
N ARG A 218 -29.32 4.73 21.47
CA ARG A 218 -29.10 3.34 21.01
C ARG A 218 -30.16 2.39 21.57
N ARG A 219 -30.80 1.59 20.71
CA ARG A 219 -31.86 0.64 21.06
C ARG A 219 -31.82 -0.63 20.18
N PRO A 220 -32.60 -1.69 20.46
CA PRO A 220 -32.77 -2.79 19.51
C PRO A 220 -33.24 -2.30 18.14
N MET A 221 -32.71 -2.90 17.06
CA MET A 221 -33.09 -2.60 15.68
C MET A 221 -34.50 -3.13 15.36
N ARG A 222 -35.24 -2.39 14.55
CA ARG A 222 -36.60 -2.70 14.07
C ARG A 222 -36.61 -2.78 12.54
N LEU A 223 -37.62 -3.42 11.97
CA LEU A 223 -37.74 -3.56 10.51
C LEU A 223 -37.80 -2.18 9.82
N ASP A 224 -38.59 -1.26 10.36
CA ASP A 224 -38.69 0.12 9.84
C ASP A 224 -37.34 0.87 9.84
N ASP A 225 -36.37 0.47 10.68
CA ASP A 225 -35.03 1.05 10.65
C ASP A 225 -34.27 0.61 9.39
N LEU A 226 -34.41 -0.67 8.99
CA LEU A 226 -33.82 -1.16 7.76
C LEU A 226 -34.41 -0.43 6.55
N ASP A 227 -35.73 -0.27 6.53
CA ASP A 227 -36.43 0.42 5.44
C ASP A 227 -35.98 1.88 5.34
N ARG A 228 -35.95 2.60 6.46
CA ARG A 228 -35.46 3.98 6.51
C ARG A 228 -33.98 4.11 6.13
N LEU A 229 -33.15 3.12 6.46
CA LEU A 229 -31.75 3.11 6.04
C LEU A 229 -31.65 2.95 4.52
N LEU A 230 -32.42 2.04 3.93
CA LEU A 230 -32.41 1.73 2.50
C LEU A 230 -33.05 2.80 1.62
N GLU A 231 -33.91 3.67 2.17
CA GLU A 231 -34.39 4.88 1.47
C GLU A 231 -33.24 5.82 1.04
N ARG A 232 -32.08 5.71 1.68
CA ARG A 232 -30.87 6.50 1.37
C ARG A 232 -29.91 5.78 0.43
N ALA A 233 -30.32 4.67 -0.16
CA ALA A 233 -29.56 3.94 -1.17
C ALA A 233 -30.23 4.04 -2.54
N ASP A 234 -29.42 4.04 -3.59
CA ASP A 234 -29.89 3.87 -4.96
C ASP A 234 -30.56 2.50 -5.13
N ARG A 235 -31.68 2.48 -5.86
CA ARG A 235 -32.51 1.29 -6.02
C ARG A 235 -32.67 0.97 -7.50
N GLU A 236 -32.40 -0.28 -7.84
CA GLU A 236 -32.55 -0.81 -9.19
C GLU A 236 -34.04 -0.87 -9.60
N PRO A 237 -34.35 -0.88 -10.90
CA PRO A 237 -35.74 -0.94 -11.39
C PRO A 237 -36.53 -2.17 -10.91
N ASP A 238 -35.87 -3.29 -10.66
CA ASP A 238 -36.46 -4.53 -10.12
C ASP A 238 -36.62 -4.52 -8.59
N GLY A 239 -36.22 -3.42 -7.96
CA GLY A 239 -36.29 -3.21 -6.51
C GLY A 239 -35.08 -3.71 -5.73
N ALA A 240 -34.07 -4.29 -6.39
CA ALA A 240 -32.81 -4.66 -5.76
C ALA A 240 -31.94 -3.44 -5.41
N TYR A 241 -30.93 -3.66 -4.58
CA TYR A 241 -29.89 -2.69 -4.26
C TYR A 241 -28.55 -3.21 -4.75
N ARG A 242 -27.88 -2.43 -5.58
CA ARG A 242 -26.50 -2.68 -5.99
C ARG A 242 -25.58 -2.30 -4.82
N ILE A 243 -24.74 -3.23 -4.38
CA ILE A 243 -23.89 -3.06 -3.20
C ILE A 243 -22.44 -3.45 -3.49
N VAL A 244 -21.53 -2.94 -2.66
CA VAL A 244 -20.30 -3.66 -2.34
C VAL A 244 -20.52 -4.51 -1.11
N ALA A 245 -20.23 -5.79 -1.21
CA ALA A 245 -20.05 -6.67 -0.08
C ALA A 245 -18.55 -6.88 0.18
N SER A 246 -18.06 -6.26 1.26
CA SER A 246 -16.67 -6.39 1.71
C SER A 246 -16.57 -7.50 2.75
N LYS A 247 -15.75 -8.52 2.50
CA LYS A 247 -15.61 -9.67 3.40
C LYS A 247 -14.84 -9.27 4.65
N ALA A 248 -15.27 -9.77 5.81
CA ALA A 248 -14.48 -9.59 7.03
C ALA A 248 -13.10 -10.23 6.88
N LEU A 249 -12.07 -9.43 7.17
CA LEU A 249 -10.67 -9.84 7.12
C LEU A 249 -10.38 -10.95 8.15
N PRO A 250 -9.42 -11.84 7.85
CA PRO A 250 -9.01 -12.90 8.76
C PRO A 250 -8.37 -12.32 10.03
N GLY A 251 -8.38 -13.12 11.10
CA GLY A 251 -7.76 -12.76 12.36
C GLY A 251 -8.59 -11.81 13.23
N LYS A 252 -7.97 -11.31 14.30
CA LYS A 252 -8.61 -10.42 15.27
C LYS A 252 -8.26 -8.97 14.93
N PRO A 253 -9.22 -8.06 14.69
CA PRO A 253 -8.96 -6.63 14.58
C PRO A 253 -8.25 -6.08 15.83
N ILE A 254 -7.15 -5.36 15.65
CA ILE A 254 -6.34 -4.80 16.75
C ILE A 254 -6.02 -3.31 16.60
N GLY A 255 -6.60 -2.62 15.63
CA GLY A 255 -6.43 -1.19 15.45
C GLY A 255 -6.30 -0.76 14.01
N ARG A 256 -5.70 0.41 13.82
CA ARG A 256 -5.43 1.03 12.51
C ARG A 256 -3.93 1.17 12.30
N ILE A 257 -3.53 1.20 11.03
CA ILE A 257 -2.19 1.60 10.63
C ILE A 257 -1.99 3.05 11.05
N ARG A 258 -0.84 3.35 11.67
CA ARG A 258 -0.33 4.72 11.73
C ARG A 258 0.60 4.92 10.55
N PHE A 259 0.72 6.16 10.07
CA PHE A 259 1.68 6.48 9.02
C PHE A 259 2.97 7.10 9.58
N VAL A 260 3.15 7.02 10.90
CA VAL A 260 4.29 7.56 11.63
C VAL A 260 4.69 6.68 12.81
N ASP A 261 5.99 6.68 13.08
CA ASP A 261 6.72 5.90 14.07
C ASP A 261 6.45 4.40 13.91
N THR A 262 6.73 3.61 14.93
CA THR A 262 6.38 2.19 14.98
C THR A 262 5.28 1.96 15.99
N ARG A 263 4.57 0.85 15.86
CA ARG A 263 3.66 0.35 16.88
C ARG A 263 4.48 -0.26 18.03
N PRO A 264 4.55 0.40 19.20
CA PRO A 264 5.53 0.05 20.23
C PRO A 264 5.27 -1.29 20.93
N ASP A 265 4.05 -1.84 20.83
CA ASP A 265 3.71 -3.15 21.36
C ASP A 265 3.95 -4.31 20.37
N ASP A 266 4.22 -4.02 19.09
CA ASP A 266 4.50 -5.03 18.07
C ASP A 266 6.01 -5.34 18.01
N PRO A 267 6.44 -6.56 18.36
CA PRO A 267 7.85 -6.93 18.36
C PRO A 267 8.44 -7.08 16.95
N ASN A 268 7.63 -7.11 15.90
CA ASN A 268 8.09 -7.17 14.51
C ASN A 268 8.08 -5.79 13.81
N ASP A 269 7.44 -4.78 14.40
CA ASP A 269 7.35 -3.44 13.82
C ASP A 269 8.57 -2.58 14.17
N VAL A 270 9.68 -2.86 13.50
CA VAL A 270 11.00 -2.27 13.79
C VAL A 270 11.37 -1.11 12.87
N VAL A 271 10.64 -0.91 11.77
CA VAL A 271 10.85 0.17 10.81
C VAL A 271 9.73 1.18 10.95
N ALA A 272 10.08 2.42 11.29
CA ALA A 272 9.12 3.50 11.39
C ALA A 272 8.30 3.64 10.09
N HIS A 273 6.99 3.80 10.21
CA HIS A 273 6.05 3.74 9.09
C HIS A 273 6.34 4.82 8.03
N GLN A 274 6.77 6.01 8.46
CA GLN A 274 7.20 7.08 7.55
C GLN A 274 8.50 6.75 6.80
N ASP A 275 9.23 5.72 7.20
CA ASP A 275 10.48 5.25 6.59
C ASP A 275 10.34 3.97 5.77
N ARG A 276 9.10 3.49 5.58
CA ARG A 276 8.76 2.34 4.74
C ARG A 276 8.52 2.73 3.29
N ARG A 277 9.22 2.10 2.34
CA ARG A 277 9.15 2.39 0.89
C ARG A 277 7.74 2.21 0.32
N GLU A 278 7.01 1.17 0.70
CA GLU A 278 5.64 0.89 0.26
C GLU A 278 4.63 1.91 0.81
N LEU A 279 4.83 2.48 2.00
CA LEU A 279 3.95 3.53 2.52
C LEU A 279 4.28 4.89 1.92
N ARG A 280 5.56 5.16 1.64
CA ARG A 280 5.99 6.36 0.89
C ARG A 280 5.50 6.32 -0.56
N GLY A 281 5.70 5.18 -1.23
CA GLY A 281 5.27 4.94 -2.61
C GLY A 281 3.76 4.90 -2.78
N TYR A 282 3.00 4.57 -1.72
CA TYR A 282 1.54 4.64 -1.70
C TYR A 282 1.03 6.02 -2.13
N GLY A 283 1.74 7.10 -1.83
CA GLY A 283 1.37 8.45 -2.27
C GLY A 283 1.30 8.61 -3.79
N VAL A 284 2.16 7.91 -4.54
CA VAL A 284 2.13 7.92 -6.03
C VAL A 284 0.90 7.18 -6.55
N PHE A 285 0.58 6.03 -5.95
CA PHE A 285 -0.60 5.26 -6.32
C PHE A 285 -1.89 5.99 -5.96
N ALA A 286 -1.91 6.64 -4.79
CA ALA A 286 -3.02 7.47 -4.35
C ALA A 286 -3.21 8.67 -5.29
N ALA A 287 -2.13 9.33 -5.73
CA ALA A 287 -2.21 10.38 -6.74
C ALA A 287 -2.76 9.88 -8.09
N TRP A 288 -2.29 8.73 -8.57
CA TRP A 288 -2.77 8.12 -9.82
C TRP A 288 -4.27 7.78 -9.76
N LEU A 289 -4.73 7.27 -8.62
CA LEU A 289 -6.12 6.87 -8.41
C LEU A 289 -7.00 8.00 -7.87
N ASN A 290 -6.46 9.20 -7.69
CA ASN A 290 -7.07 10.29 -6.92
C ASN A 290 -7.70 9.80 -5.59
N HIS A 291 -7.02 8.91 -4.88
CA HIS A 291 -7.47 8.37 -3.59
C HIS A 291 -7.10 9.35 -2.46
N VAL A 292 -7.95 10.34 -2.27
CA VAL A 292 -7.69 11.46 -1.35
C VAL A 292 -7.91 11.11 0.12
N ASP A 293 -8.50 9.95 0.42
CA ASP A 293 -8.86 9.53 1.78
C ASP A 293 -7.87 8.54 2.40
N ALA A 294 -6.57 8.68 2.09
CA ALA A 294 -5.48 7.82 2.58
C ALA A 294 -5.07 8.10 4.04
N LYS A 295 -6.02 7.98 4.97
CA LYS A 295 -5.89 8.24 6.42
C LYS A 295 -5.99 6.95 7.25
N ALA A 296 -5.51 6.99 8.50
CA ALA A 296 -5.41 5.81 9.36
C ALA A 296 -6.76 5.06 9.51
N ILE A 297 -7.87 5.77 9.65
CA ILE A 297 -9.19 5.15 9.84
C ILE A 297 -9.64 4.28 8.64
N ASN A 298 -9.06 4.48 7.46
CA ASN A 298 -9.29 3.68 6.25
C ASN A 298 -8.26 2.55 6.09
N SER A 299 -7.78 2.04 7.22
CA SER A 299 -6.91 0.87 7.29
C SER A 299 -7.38 -0.08 8.39
N LEU A 300 -6.85 -1.29 8.45
CA LEU A 300 -7.08 -2.18 9.57
C LEU A 300 -5.88 -3.09 9.82
N ASP A 301 -5.43 -3.10 11.06
CA ASP A 301 -4.50 -4.11 11.56
C ASP A 301 -5.30 -5.30 12.10
N THR A 302 -4.92 -6.50 11.66
CA THR A 302 -5.47 -7.75 12.18
C THR A 302 -4.36 -8.65 12.70
N LEU A 303 -4.58 -9.25 13.86
CA LEU A 303 -3.73 -10.31 14.39
C LEU A 303 -4.11 -11.64 13.74
N VAL A 304 -3.22 -12.20 12.92
CA VAL A 304 -3.43 -13.44 12.17
C VAL A 304 -2.46 -14.53 12.65
N ALA A 305 -2.92 -15.78 12.66
CA ALA A 305 -2.07 -16.93 12.97
C ALA A 305 -1.39 -17.45 11.70
N GLU A 306 -0.07 -17.44 11.66
CA GLU A 306 0.74 -17.86 10.53
C GLU A 306 1.96 -18.64 11.03
N ASN A 307 2.25 -19.82 10.45
CA ASN A 307 3.42 -20.63 10.81
C ASN A 307 3.61 -20.89 12.32
N GLY A 308 2.50 -21.09 13.05
CA GLY A 308 2.51 -21.39 14.49
C GLY A 308 2.75 -20.19 15.40
N ARG A 309 2.73 -18.96 14.89
CA ARG A 309 2.79 -17.72 15.67
C ARG A 309 1.68 -16.76 15.25
N SER A 310 1.43 -15.73 16.05
CA SER A 310 0.57 -14.62 15.65
C SER A 310 1.42 -13.49 15.10
N ILE A 311 1.00 -12.90 13.98
CA ILE A 311 1.62 -11.70 13.40
C ILE A 311 0.56 -10.64 13.16
N VAL A 312 0.98 -9.38 13.04
CA VAL A 312 0.09 -8.30 12.61
C VAL A 312 0.07 -8.28 11.09
N ARG A 313 -1.12 -8.15 10.49
CA ARG A 313 -1.30 -7.96 9.05
C ARG A 313 -1.96 -6.61 8.81
N HIS A 314 -1.34 -5.80 7.95
CA HIS A 314 -1.73 -4.42 7.72
C HIS A 314 -2.54 -4.30 6.43
N HIS A 315 -3.80 -3.88 6.54
CA HIS A 315 -4.71 -3.80 5.41
C HIS A 315 -5.12 -2.36 5.08
N LEU A 316 -5.20 -2.04 3.79
CA LEU A 316 -5.85 -0.81 3.30
C LEU A 316 -7.32 -1.10 2.96
N LEU A 317 -8.20 -0.15 3.28
CA LEU A 317 -9.66 -0.28 3.18
C LEU A 317 -10.28 1.00 2.62
N ASP A 318 -11.58 0.92 2.29
CA ASP A 318 -12.45 2.08 2.08
C ASP A 318 -12.04 2.98 0.91
N PHE A 319 -12.00 2.39 -0.27
CA PHE A 319 -11.60 3.06 -1.49
C PHE A 319 -12.73 3.76 -2.23
N GLY A 320 -13.96 3.70 -1.73
CA GLY A 320 -15.13 4.33 -2.36
C GLY A 320 -15.03 5.84 -2.57
N SER A 321 -14.10 6.53 -1.89
CA SER A 321 -13.70 7.93 -2.15
C SER A 321 -12.38 8.00 -2.91
N SER A 322 -12.40 7.55 -4.16
CA SER A 322 -11.26 7.61 -5.09
C SER A 322 -11.77 7.93 -6.49
N LEU A 323 -10.84 8.14 -7.44
CA LEU A 323 -11.14 8.55 -8.80
C LEU A 323 -11.98 9.82 -8.79
N GLY A 324 -13.20 9.79 -9.34
CA GLY A 324 -14.12 10.91 -9.27
C GLY A 324 -15.15 10.81 -8.15
N SER A 325 -15.14 9.75 -7.35
CA SER A 325 -16.14 9.53 -6.30
C SER A 325 -15.71 10.21 -4.99
N GLY A 326 -16.64 10.97 -4.39
CA GLY A 326 -16.55 11.45 -3.01
C GLY A 326 -17.25 10.52 -2.00
N GLY A 327 -17.65 9.31 -2.43
CA GLY A 327 -18.31 8.29 -1.61
C GLY A 327 -19.83 8.47 -1.41
N VAL A 328 -20.29 9.72 -1.28
CA VAL A 328 -21.72 10.08 -1.10
C VAL A 328 -22.25 10.99 -2.22
N GLY A 329 -21.39 11.32 -3.17
CA GLY A 329 -21.59 12.25 -4.27
C GLY A 329 -20.30 12.31 -5.10
N ALA A 330 -20.28 13.14 -6.14
CA ALA A 330 -19.05 13.39 -6.88
C ALA A 330 -17.99 14.07 -5.98
N ALA A 331 -16.71 13.76 -6.21
CA ALA A 331 -15.56 14.34 -5.52
C ALA A 331 -15.59 15.88 -5.60
N ASP A 332 -15.27 16.56 -4.50
CA ASP A 332 -15.22 18.02 -4.49
C ASP A 332 -14.12 18.57 -5.42
N TYR A 333 -14.31 19.76 -5.98
CA TYR A 333 -13.40 20.35 -6.97
C TYR A 333 -11.95 20.51 -6.49
N TRP A 334 -11.75 20.68 -5.19
CA TRP A 334 -10.43 20.90 -4.57
C TRP A 334 -9.72 19.58 -4.23
N GLU A 335 -10.41 18.43 -4.29
CA GLU A 335 -9.85 17.14 -3.91
C GLU A 335 -8.69 16.75 -4.83
N GLY A 336 -7.53 16.49 -4.21
CA GLY A 336 -6.29 16.25 -4.92
C GLY A 336 -5.43 17.50 -5.12
N ALA A 337 -5.92 18.71 -4.84
CA ALA A 337 -5.16 19.96 -4.95
C ALA A 337 -4.77 20.57 -3.59
N GLU A 338 -5.62 20.39 -2.58
CA GLU A 338 -5.50 21.02 -1.26
C GLU A 338 -5.79 20.03 -0.12
N TYR A 339 -5.14 20.21 1.02
CA TYR A 339 -5.57 19.60 2.29
C TYR A 339 -6.87 20.24 2.78
N LEU A 340 -7.62 19.53 3.62
CA LEU A 340 -8.82 20.04 4.29
C LEU A 340 -8.54 21.30 5.13
N LEU A 341 -7.31 21.44 5.63
CA LEU A 341 -6.83 22.61 6.36
C LEU A 341 -5.48 23.08 5.79
N GLU A 342 -5.48 24.21 5.09
CA GLU A 342 -4.29 24.88 4.54
C GLU A 342 -4.18 26.34 5.03
N PRO A 343 -3.68 26.59 6.26
CA PRO A 343 -3.66 27.92 6.84
C PRO A 343 -2.89 28.97 6.03
N ARG A 344 -1.81 28.55 5.35
CA ARG A 344 -0.99 29.48 4.53
C ARG A 344 -1.78 29.93 3.30
N GLU A 345 -2.45 29.02 2.62
CA GLU A 345 -3.25 29.27 1.44
C GLU A 345 -4.47 30.12 1.80
N ILE A 346 -5.13 29.84 2.94
CA ILE A 346 -6.20 30.68 3.52
C ILE A 346 -5.71 32.11 3.74
N VAL A 347 -4.56 32.29 4.42
CA VAL A 347 -3.97 33.62 4.65
C VAL A 347 -3.60 34.31 3.33
N THR A 348 -3.04 33.56 2.37
CA THR A 348 -2.67 34.08 1.04
C THR A 348 -3.91 34.59 0.30
N GLN A 349 -4.99 33.81 0.28
CA GLN A 349 -6.26 34.21 -0.33
C GLN A 349 -6.85 35.44 0.36
N MET A 350 -6.85 35.47 1.70
CA MET A 350 -7.32 36.61 2.49
C MET A 350 -6.53 37.89 2.19
N LEU A 351 -5.19 37.81 2.18
CA LEU A 351 -4.32 38.96 1.87
C LEU A 351 -4.38 39.38 0.40
N SER A 352 -4.71 38.45 -0.50
CA SER A 352 -4.91 38.73 -1.92
C SER A 352 -6.28 39.34 -2.25
N PHE A 353 -7.15 39.53 -1.26
CA PHE A 353 -8.52 40.04 -1.44
C PHE A 353 -9.32 39.31 -2.54
N GLY A 354 -9.07 38.01 -2.73
CA GLY A 354 -9.74 37.19 -3.75
C GLY A 354 -9.19 37.30 -5.18
N PHE A 355 -8.10 38.05 -5.41
CA PHE A 355 -7.45 38.12 -6.73
C PHE A 355 -6.54 36.92 -7.03
N SER A 356 -6.15 36.16 -6.01
CA SER A 356 -5.47 34.87 -6.16
C SER A 356 -6.44 33.76 -5.82
N PHE A 357 -6.91 33.01 -6.83
CA PHE A 357 -7.76 31.83 -6.63
C PHE A 357 -7.03 30.55 -7.06
N PRO A 358 -7.31 29.41 -6.41
CA PRO A 358 -6.74 28.13 -6.80
C PRO A 358 -7.11 27.72 -8.23
N LYS A 359 -6.23 26.93 -8.87
CA LYS A 359 -6.41 26.48 -10.26
C LYS A 359 -7.76 25.78 -10.49
N TRP A 360 -8.20 24.97 -9.52
CA TRP A 360 -9.43 24.19 -9.59
C TRP A 360 -10.72 25.03 -9.68
N HIS A 361 -10.67 26.34 -9.39
CA HIS A 361 -11.80 27.25 -9.65
C HIS A 361 -12.08 27.45 -11.15
N THR A 362 -11.08 27.26 -12.00
CA THR A 362 -11.16 27.49 -13.45
C THR A 362 -10.96 26.23 -14.27
N ASP A 363 -10.54 25.14 -13.64
CA ASP A 363 -10.39 23.86 -14.32
C ASP A 363 -11.75 23.34 -14.79
N LYS A 364 -11.74 22.65 -15.92
CA LYS A 364 -12.91 21.96 -16.43
C LYS A 364 -12.94 20.54 -15.90
N PHE A 365 -14.14 20.09 -15.56
CA PHE A 365 -14.35 18.76 -15.01
C PHE A 365 -15.39 18.01 -15.84
N HIS A 366 -15.11 16.73 -16.06
CA HIS A 366 -16.11 15.78 -16.49
C HIS A 366 -16.80 15.21 -15.25
N GLU A 367 -18.13 15.16 -15.28
CA GLU A 367 -18.92 14.55 -14.22
C GLU A 367 -19.96 13.60 -14.79
N ALA A 368 -19.98 12.38 -14.27
CA ALA A 368 -20.97 11.36 -14.63
C ALA A 368 -21.46 10.63 -13.38
N PRO A 369 -22.76 10.31 -13.27
CA PRO A 369 -23.33 9.65 -12.09
C PRO A 369 -22.58 8.40 -11.60
N ALA A 370 -22.03 7.59 -12.49
CA ALA A 370 -21.35 6.34 -12.15
C ALA A 370 -19.82 6.46 -11.95
N ILE A 371 -19.23 7.61 -12.26
CA ILE A 371 -17.77 7.84 -12.20
C ILE A 371 -17.44 8.95 -11.19
N GLY A 372 -18.39 9.84 -10.95
CA GLY A 372 -18.22 11.07 -10.19
C GLY A 372 -17.52 12.14 -11.03
N ARG A 373 -16.72 12.99 -10.39
CA ARG A 373 -16.09 14.19 -10.98
C ARG A 373 -14.59 14.02 -11.14
N LEU A 374 -14.08 14.14 -12.36
CA LEU A 374 -12.66 14.10 -12.68
C LEU A 374 -12.28 15.32 -13.53
N PRO A 375 -11.02 15.79 -13.49
CA PRO A 375 -10.54 16.78 -14.44
C PRO A 375 -10.79 16.30 -15.88
N GLU A 376 -11.32 17.19 -16.72
CA GLU A 376 -11.61 16.88 -18.14
C GLU A 376 -10.32 16.61 -18.91
N ASP A 377 -9.22 17.26 -18.52
CA ASP A 377 -7.90 17.08 -19.09
C ASP A 377 -6.84 16.88 -17.98
N ASN A 378 -6.07 15.81 -18.11
CA ASN A 378 -4.95 15.47 -17.21
C ASN A 378 -3.57 15.68 -17.86
N SER A 379 -3.49 16.33 -19.04
CA SER A 379 -2.23 16.60 -19.75
C SER A 379 -1.24 17.46 -18.93
N THR A 380 -1.75 18.23 -17.98
CA THR A 380 -0.97 19.08 -17.06
C THR A 380 -0.95 18.56 -15.62
N PHE A 381 -1.36 17.31 -15.40
CA PHE A 381 -1.33 16.69 -14.08
C PHE A 381 0.12 16.56 -13.58
N ASP A 382 0.36 17.09 -12.39
CA ASP A 382 1.64 17.01 -11.69
C ASP A 382 1.45 16.19 -10.40
N PRO A 383 1.88 14.91 -10.37
CA PRO A 383 1.68 14.06 -9.20
C PRO A 383 2.44 14.56 -7.96
N GLU A 384 3.44 15.44 -8.11
CA GLU A 384 4.14 16.02 -6.95
C GLU A 384 3.32 17.10 -6.23
N ARG A 385 2.32 17.67 -6.91
CA ARG A 385 1.41 18.66 -6.34
C ARG A 385 0.13 18.05 -5.81
N TRP A 386 -0.11 16.77 -6.08
CA TRP A 386 -1.28 16.08 -5.58
C TRP A 386 -1.25 15.98 -4.06
N LYS A 387 -2.40 16.20 -3.42
CA LYS A 387 -2.54 16.12 -1.96
C LYS A 387 -3.76 15.26 -1.56
N PRO A 388 -3.61 14.36 -0.57
CA PRO A 388 -4.78 13.77 0.09
C PRO A 388 -5.51 14.83 0.92
N ARG A 389 -6.72 14.54 1.42
CA ARG A 389 -7.49 15.44 2.28
C ARG A 389 -6.76 15.78 3.57
N VAL A 390 -6.05 14.81 4.15
CA VAL A 390 -5.27 14.96 5.38
C VAL A 390 -3.83 14.61 5.05
N PRO A 391 -2.83 15.39 5.50
CA PRO A 391 -1.44 15.02 5.27
C PRO A 391 -1.16 13.60 5.77
N ASN A 392 -0.37 12.85 5.01
CA ASN A 392 0.05 11.51 5.41
C ASN A 392 1.56 11.57 5.60
N GLN A 393 2.05 11.25 6.79
CA GLN A 393 3.47 11.37 7.11
C GLN A 393 4.36 10.54 6.18
N ALA A 394 3.96 9.33 5.78
CA ALA A 394 4.73 8.55 4.81
C ALA A 394 4.83 9.27 3.46
N PHE A 395 3.76 9.94 2.99
CA PHE A 395 3.80 10.67 1.71
C PHE A 395 4.70 11.90 1.80
N LEU A 396 4.66 12.61 2.93
CA LEU A 396 5.52 13.78 3.17
C LEU A 396 7.01 13.41 3.29
N HIS A 397 7.32 12.17 3.66
CA HIS A 397 8.68 11.65 3.75
C HIS A 397 9.13 10.90 2.48
N ALA A 398 8.28 10.82 1.45
CA ALA A 398 8.61 10.17 0.19
C ALA A 398 9.69 10.94 -0.58
N ARG A 399 10.76 10.24 -0.95
CA ARG A 399 11.85 10.74 -1.78
C ARG A 399 11.68 10.37 -3.24
N ALA A 400 12.55 10.90 -4.10
CA ALA A 400 12.55 10.61 -5.53
C ALA A 400 12.78 9.12 -5.85
N ASP A 401 13.62 8.41 -5.09
CA ASP A 401 13.82 6.96 -5.21
C ASP A 401 12.56 6.18 -4.84
N ASP A 402 11.86 6.58 -3.78
CA ASP A 402 10.57 5.98 -3.40
C ASP A 402 9.51 6.15 -4.49
N LYS A 403 9.38 7.38 -5.01
CA LYS A 403 8.45 7.71 -6.09
C LYS A 403 8.80 7.01 -7.41
N PHE A 404 10.09 6.91 -7.74
CA PHE A 404 10.56 6.21 -8.94
C PHE A 404 10.23 4.71 -8.89
N TRP A 405 10.44 4.07 -7.74
CA TRP A 405 10.03 2.67 -7.54
C TRP A 405 8.52 2.49 -7.73
N ALA A 406 7.70 3.34 -7.12
CA ALA A 406 6.25 3.28 -7.29
C ALA A 406 5.83 3.49 -8.75
N ALA A 407 6.43 4.47 -9.45
CA ALA A 407 6.19 4.68 -10.87
C ALA A 407 6.54 3.45 -11.72
N ARG A 408 7.63 2.73 -11.40
CA ARG A 408 7.98 1.46 -12.07
C ARG A 408 6.93 0.37 -11.83
N LYS A 409 6.33 0.30 -10.64
CA LYS A 409 5.22 -0.62 -10.36
C LYS A 409 3.98 -0.28 -11.20
N LEU A 410 3.64 1.00 -11.32
CA LEU A 410 2.54 1.45 -12.20
C LEU A 410 2.78 1.07 -13.67
N LEU A 411 4.00 1.23 -14.17
CA LEU A 411 4.35 0.87 -15.55
C LEU A 411 4.23 -0.63 -15.84
N ALA A 412 4.20 -1.49 -14.82
CA ALA A 412 3.93 -2.91 -15.00
C ALA A 412 2.43 -3.21 -15.23
N LEU A 413 1.54 -2.27 -14.90
CA LEU A 413 0.11 -2.36 -15.21
C LEU A 413 -0.14 -1.75 -16.60
N THR A 414 -0.55 -2.60 -17.54
CA THR A 414 -0.93 -2.17 -18.90
C THR A 414 -2.40 -1.77 -18.98
N THR A 415 -2.81 -1.13 -20.07
CA THR A 415 -4.22 -0.81 -20.34
C THR A 415 -5.14 -2.03 -20.28
N ASP A 416 -4.66 -3.22 -20.66
CA ASP A 416 -5.47 -4.44 -20.61
C ASP A 416 -5.73 -4.91 -19.17
N HIS A 417 -4.89 -4.54 -18.20
CA HIS A 417 -5.18 -4.78 -16.78
C HIS A 417 -6.26 -3.84 -16.22
N LEU A 418 -6.53 -2.71 -16.90
CA LEU A 418 -7.47 -1.68 -16.46
C LEU A 418 -8.84 -1.79 -17.14
N ARG A 419 -8.93 -2.55 -18.24
CA ARG A 419 -10.18 -2.85 -18.96
C ARG A 419 -10.92 -3.97 -18.27
#